data_AF-A0A642UF11-F1
#
_entry.id   AF-A0A642UF11-F1
#
_cell.length_a   1.000
_cell.length_b   1.000
_cell.length_c   1.000
_cell.angle_alpha   90.00
_cell.angle_beta   90.00
_cell.angle_gamma   90.00
#
_symmetry.space_group_name_H-M   'P 1'
#
loop_
_entity.id
_entity.type
_entity.pdbx_description
1 polymer ?
#
loop_
_entity_poly.entity_id
_entity_poly.type
_entity_poly.pdbx_seq_one_letter_code
_entity_poly.pdbx_strand_id
1 'polypeptide(L)'
;MTEAKEPIDPNKRYQNPTFGLTVWGPLVPASDCKPCLYTLTGIQGLGGLFLWWYPGRPVSPPRNIWKTRLLRTFGILSGTYVLFLTGLELIRLQLPRDPWVEDAVAARKKAEEEGKKVSWWFGPNGYKPVELGEWKRRIDGSFTRGKAENDRAKAAKMIYSEIRENNRSISNRILTELQNGKTYPMQEEEDEEDAKLKNVTDDEIEWDVLLPWEQLREETDILVRLMPHTRAPYEEDDEQLPAKNGSSSKPGEISFPVLTPGSNTDDMKNSV
;
A
#
# COMPACT_ATOMS: atom_id res chain seq x y z
N MET A 1 -2.79 -25.30 29.91
CA MET A 1 -2.54 -26.59 29.26
C MET A 1 -2.27 -26.32 27.80
N THR A 2 -1.02 -26.44 27.36
CA THR A 2 -0.66 -26.33 25.94
C THR A 2 -0.97 -27.67 25.28
N GLU A 3 -2.03 -27.72 24.48
CA GLU A 3 -2.34 -28.88 23.64
C GLU A 3 -1.13 -29.15 22.74
N ALA A 4 -0.58 -30.37 22.81
CA ALA A 4 0.56 -30.75 22.00
C ALA A 4 0.15 -30.67 20.53
N LYS A 5 0.79 -29.77 19.76
CA LYS A 5 0.50 -29.64 18.33
C LYS A 5 0.82 -30.96 17.64
N GLU A 6 -0.20 -31.57 17.04
CA GLU A 6 -0.02 -32.76 16.21
C GLU A 6 1.06 -32.51 15.14
N PRO A 7 1.90 -33.51 14.84
CA PRO A 7 2.89 -33.39 13.78
C PRO A 7 2.21 -33.08 12.45
N ILE A 8 2.79 -32.14 11.70
CA ILE A 8 2.28 -31.70 10.41
C ILE A 8 2.58 -32.79 9.38
N ASP A 9 1.55 -33.34 8.76
CA ASP A 9 1.69 -34.29 7.67
C ASP A 9 1.99 -33.51 6.37
N PRO A 10 3.16 -33.69 5.74
CA PRO A 10 3.56 -32.94 4.55
C PRO A 10 2.67 -33.21 3.32
N ASN A 11 1.96 -34.34 3.29
CA ASN A 11 1.10 -34.72 2.16
C ASN A 11 -0.37 -34.35 2.40
N LYS A 12 -0.75 -34.03 3.64
CA LYS A 12 -2.11 -33.67 3.97
C LYS A 12 -2.40 -32.24 3.55
N ARG A 13 -3.59 -32.05 2.99
CA ARG A 13 -4.11 -30.73 2.65
C ARG A 13 -5.02 -30.23 3.76
N TYR A 14 -4.59 -29.19 4.45
CA TYR A 14 -5.39 -28.56 5.49
C TYR A 14 -6.34 -27.54 4.86
N GLN A 15 -7.45 -27.27 5.55
CA GLN A 15 -8.41 -26.28 5.10
C GLN A 15 -7.81 -24.88 5.21
N ASN A 16 -7.96 -24.09 4.15
CA ASN A 16 -7.51 -22.70 4.14
C ASN A 16 -8.36 -21.85 5.10
N PRO A 17 -7.75 -20.88 5.79
CA PRO A 17 -8.45 -20.08 6.76
C PRO A 17 -9.35 -19.04 6.06
N THR A 18 -10.53 -18.83 6.63
CA THR A 18 -11.52 -17.87 6.11
C THR A 18 -12.46 -17.43 7.24
N PHE A 19 -13.01 -16.22 7.12
CA PHE A 19 -14.11 -15.78 7.99
C PHE A 19 -15.47 -16.06 7.36
N GLY A 20 -15.58 -15.88 6.05
CA GLY A 20 -16.86 -15.86 5.34
C GLY A 20 -17.10 -17.02 4.38
N LEU A 21 -16.06 -17.71 3.93
CA LEU A 21 -16.13 -18.72 2.86
C LEU A 21 -16.33 -20.14 3.40
N THR A 22 -16.89 -20.28 4.61
CA THR A 22 -17.16 -21.57 5.25
C THR A 22 -18.10 -22.45 4.43
N VAL A 23 -18.99 -21.83 3.64
CA VAL A 23 -19.89 -22.51 2.69
C VAL A 23 -19.13 -23.33 1.64
N TRP A 24 -17.91 -22.93 1.29
CA TRP A 24 -17.09 -23.59 0.27
C TRP A 24 -16.17 -24.70 0.84
N GLY A 25 -16.02 -24.78 2.15
CA GLY A 25 -15.23 -25.82 2.83
C GLY A 25 -13.80 -25.95 2.29
N PRO A 26 -13.41 -27.10 1.69
CA PRO A 26 -12.06 -27.33 1.17
C PRO A 26 -11.75 -26.63 -0.16
N LEU A 27 -12.76 -26.01 -0.80
CA LEU A 27 -12.59 -25.29 -2.07
C LEU A 27 -12.07 -23.86 -1.89
N VAL A 28 -11.98 -23.39 -0.64
CA VAL A 28 -11.45 -22.07 -0.30
C VAL A 28 -10.01 -21.95 -0.83
N PRO A 29 -9.69 -20.92 -1.63
CA PRO A 29 -8.34 -20.72 -2.15
C PRO A 29 -7.35 -20.38 -1.04
N ALA A 30 -6.07 -20.50 -1.34
CA ALA A 30 -5.01 -20.07 -0.43
C ALA A 30 -5.06 -18.56 -0.19
N SER A 31 -4.73 -18.16 1.03
CA SER A 31 -4.78 -16.77 1.47
C SER A 31 -3.96 -15.83 0.58
N ASP A 32 -2.87 -16.33 -0.01
CA ASP A 32 -1.97 -15.57 -0.87
C ASP A 32 -2.52 -15.35 -2.30
N CYS A 33 -3.51 -16.11 -2.77
CA CYS A 33 -4.17 -15.84 -4.04
C CYS A 33 -5.31 -14.81 -3.88
N LYS A 34 -4.95 -13.53 -3.79
CA LYS A 34 -5.94 -12.43 -3.70
C LYS A 34 -6.99 -12.46 -4.83
N PRO A 35 -6.63 -12.64 -6.12
CA PRO A 35 -7.64 -12.70 -7.18
C PRO A 35 -8.62 -13.86 -6.97
N CYS A 36 -8.14 -15.05 -6.58
CA CYS A 36 -9.00 -16.20 -6.30
C CYS A 36 -9.99 -15.91 -5.16
N LEU A 37 -9.53 -15.27 -4.08
CA LEU A 37 -10.37 -14.88 -2.95
C LEU A 37 -11.42 -13.85 -3.37
N TYR A 38 -11.05 -12.82 -4.13
CA TYR A 38 -12.01 -11.83 -4.64
C TYR A 38 -13.04 -12.48 -5.56
N THR A 39 -12.63 -13.37 -6.46
CA THR A 39 -13.54 -14.09 -7.35
C THR A 39 -14.52 -14.96 -6.55
N LEU A 40 -14.03 -15.77 -5.60
CA LEU A 40 -14.90 -16.64 -4.81
C LEU A 40 -15.84 -15.85 -3.89
N THR A 41 -15.33 -14.78 -3.27
CA THR A 41 -16.14 -13.84 -2.48
C THR A 41 -17.20 -13.15 -3.35
N GLY A 42 -16.84 -12.75 -4.57
CA GLY A 42 -17.77 -12.17 -5.55
C GLY A 42 -18.88 -13.15 -5.94
N ILE A 43 -18.54 -14.41 -6.25
CA ILE A 43 -19.51 -15.47 -6.54
C ILE A 43 -20.44 -15.68 -5.34
N GLN A 44 -19.90 -15.75 -4.12
CA GLN A 44 -20.69 -15.87 -2.90
C GLN A 44 -21.63 -14.68 -2.70
N GLY A 45 -21.14 -13.46 -2.91
CA GLY A 45 -21.94 -12.24 -2.81
C GLY A 45 -23.08 -12.20 -3.83
N LEU A 46 -22.79 -12.54 -5.09
CA LEU A 46 -23.81 -12.67 -6.14
C LEU A 46 -24.84 -13.76 -5.80
N GLY A 47 -24.39 -14.90 -5.26
CA GLY A 47 -25.28 -15.95 -4.77
C GLY A 47 -26.18 -15.49 -3.63
N GLY A 48 -25.64 -14.72 -2.69
CA GLY A 48 -26.40 -14.11 -1.58
C GLY A 48 -27.44 -13.12 -2.08
N LEU A 49 -27.07 -12.23 -3.01
CA LEU A 49 -28.00 -11.30 -3.66
C LEU A 49 -29.09 -12.05 -4.44
N PHE A 50 -28.72 -13.11 -5.15
CA PHE A 50 -29.66 -13.94 -5.88
C PHE A 50 -30.67 -14.61 -4.94
N LEU A 51 -30.22 -15.23 -3.84
CA LEU A 51 -31.10 -15.85 -2.85
C LEU A 51 -32.01 -14.83 -2.14
N TRP A 52 -31.52 -13.61 -1.93
CA TRP A 52 -32.32 -12.53 -1.36
C TRP A 52 -33.41 -12.03 -2.32
N TRP A 53 -33.10 -11.93 -3.62
CA TRP A 53 -34.01 -11.39 -4.64
C TRP A 53 -34.97 -12.42 -5.25
N TYR A 54 -34.51 -13.65 -5.49
CA TYR A 54 -35.28 -14.73 -6.10
C TYR A 54 -36.68 -14.97 -5.49
N PRO A 55 -36.85 -15.03 -4.16
CA PRO A 55 -38.17 -15.27 -3.55
C PRO A 55 -39.17 -14.11 -3.72
N GLY A 56 -38.73 -12.95 -4.22
CA GLY A 56 -39.60 -11.82 -4.55
C GLY A 56 -40.37 -12.00 -5.85
N ARG A 57 -40.01 -12.97 -6.70
CA ARG A 57 -40.66 -13.20 -7.99
C ARG A 57 -41.89 -14.11 -7.82
N PRO A 58 -43.10 -13.66 -8.17
CA PRO A 58 -44.30 -14.49 -8.10
C PRO A 58 -44.26 -15.55 -9.21
N VAL A 59 -43.87 -16.79 -8.86
CA VAL A 59 -43.91 -17.93 -9.78
C VAL A 59 -45.30 -18.55 -9.69
N SER A 60 -46.24 -18.02 -10.47
CA SER A 60 -47.64 -18.49 -10.58
C SER A 60 -48.49 -18.39 -9.29
N PRO A 61 -49.84 -18.42 -9.39
CA PRO A 61 -50.70 -18.42 -8.22
C PRO A 61 -50.40 -19.66 -7.34
N PRO A 62 -49.92 -19.47 -6.10
CA PRO A 62 -49.47 -20.59 -5.28
C PRO A 62 -50.67 -21.37 -4.74
N ARG A 63 -50.63 -22.70 -4.89
CA ARG A 63 -51.63 -23.61 -4.29
C ARG A 63 -51.56 -23.62 -2.76
N ASN A 64 -50.48 -23.13 -2.15
CA ASN A 64 -50.30 -23.02 -0.69
C ASN A 64 -49.55 -21.72 -0.31
N ILE A 65 -50.27 -20.79 0.33
CA ILE A 65 -49.77 -19.47 0.74
C ILE A 65 -48.66 -19.59 1.78
N TRP A 66 -48.78 -20.51 2.73
CA TRP A 66 -47.80 -20.69 3.82
C TRP A 66 -46.46 -21.18 3.33
N LYS A 67 -46.44 -22.15 2.41
CA LYS A 67 -45.19 -22.63 1.78
C LYS A 67 -44.45 -21.49 1.08
N THR A 68 -45.19 -20.63 0.38
CA THR A 68 -44.63 -19.47 -0.34
C THR A 68 -44.05 -18.44 0.63
N ARG A 69 -44.77 -18.12 1.72
CA ARG A 69 -44.26 -17.22 2.76
C ARG A 69 -43.01 -17.76 3.44
N LEU A 70 -43.03 -19.04 3.81
CA LEU A 70 -41.91 -19.70 4.46
C LEU A 70 -40.68 -19.72 3.55
N LEU A 71 -40.83 -20.13 2.29
CA LEU A 71 -39.74 -20.14 1.31
C LEU A 71 -39.17 -18.73 1.09
N ARG A 72 -40.03 -17.70 1.09
CA ARG A 72 -39.60 -16.30 0.99
C ARG A 72 -38.79 -15.86 2.20
N THR A 73 -39.25 -16.15 3.41
CA THR A 73 -38.50 -15.83 4.63
C THR A 73 -37.16 -16.55 4.66
N PHE A 74 -37.12 -17.84 4.35
CA PHE A 74 -35.86 -18.59 4.30
C PHE A 74 -34.90 -18.06 3.23
N GLY A 75 -35.38 -17.69 2.04
CA GLY A 75 -34.56 -17.06 1.00
C GLY A 75 -33.96 -15.73 1.45
N ILE A 76 -34.76 -14.88 2.08
CA ILE A 76 -34.28 -13.59 2.63
C ILE A 76 -33.24 -13.81 3.73
N LEU A 77 -33.51 -14.71 4.69
CA LEU A 77 -32.59 -14.99 5.79
C LEU A 77 -31.27 -15.61 5.31
N SER A 78 -31.35 -16.61 4.43
CA SER A 78 -30.17 -17.26 3.84
C SER A 78 -29.36 -16.29 2.97
N GLY A 79 -30.01 -15.49 2.14
CA GLY A 79 -29.35 -14.45 1.34
C GLY A 79 -28.64 -13.43 2.24
N THR A 80 -29.31 -12.93 3.28
CA THR A 80 -28.73 -11.99 4.25
C THR A 80 -27.53 -12.60 4.98
N TYR A 81 -27.63 -13.87 5.39
CA TYR A 81 -26.54 -14.58 6.04
C TYR A 81 -25.32 -14.73 5.12
N VAL A 82 -25.51 -15.12 3.86
CA VAL A 82 -24.43 -15.24 2.87
C VAL A 82 -23.78 -13.88 2.57
N LEU A 83 -24.58 -12.81 2.47
CA LEU A 83 -24.08 -11.45 2.29
C LEU A 83 -23.27 -10.97 3.50
N PHE A 84 -23.72 -11.27 4.71
CA PHE A 84 -22.98 -10.97 5.94
C PHE A 84 -21.61 -11.67 5.95
N LEU A 85 -21.58 -12.97 5.63
CA LEU A 85 -20.32 -13.72 5.50
C LEU A 85 -19.41 -13.14 4.41
N THR A 86 -19.97 -12.72 3.28
CA THR A 86 -19.24 -12.03 2.20
C THR A 86 -18.61 -10.73 2.74
N GLY A 87 -19.35 -9.96 3.53
CA GLY A 87 -18.86 -8.74 4.17
C GLY A 87 -17.68 -8.99 5.11
N LEU A 88 -17.71 -10.05 5.93
CA LEU A 88 -16.59 -10.42 6.79
C LEU A 88 -15.32 -10.73 6.00
N GLU A 89 -15.45 -11.44 4.86
CA GLU A 89 -14.29 -11.74 4.01
C GLU A 89 -13.76 -10.48 3.30
N LEU A 90 -14.64 -9.56 2.88
CA LEU A 90 -14.22 -8.27 2.32
C LEU A 90 -13.47 -7.43 3.36
N ILE A 91 -13.96 -7.35 4.61
CA ILE A 91 -13.28 -6.62 5.68
C ILE A 91 -11.87 -7.18 5.89
N ARG A 92 -11.72 -8.51 5.90
CA ARG A 92 -10.40 -9.15 5.97
C ARG A 92 -9.51 -8.78 4.78
N LEU A 93 -10.03 -8.82 3.56
CA LEU A 93 -9.26 -8.47 2.35
C LEU A 93 -8.82 -7.00 2.32
N GLN A 94 -9.51 -6.11 3.05
CA GLN A 94 -9.14 -4.71 3.21
C GLN A 94 -8.11 -4.47 4.32
N LEU A 95 -7.73 -5.49 5.10
CA LEU A 95 -6.69 -5.33 6.10
C LEU A 95 -5.35 -5.04 5.41
N PRO A 96 -4.60 -4.00 5.84
CA PRO A 96 -3.28 -3.70 5.29
C PRO A 96 -2.31 -4.87 5.44
N ARG A 97 -2.48 -5.65 6.50
CA ARG A 97 -1.65 -6.79 6.87
C ARG A 97 -2.53 -7.95 7.28
N ASP A 98 -2.38 -9.10 6.62
CA ASP A 98 -3.05 -10.36 6.99
C ASP A 98 -1.99 -11.44 7.28
N PRO A 99 -1.80 -11.86 8.55
CA PRO A 99 -0.86 -12.91 8.92
C PRO A 99 -1.06 -14.22 8.15
N TRP A 100 -2.29 -14.57 7.77
CA TRP A 100 -2.53 -15.78 6.99
C TRP A 100 -1.99 -15.68 5.57
N VAL A 101 -1.90 -14.48 5.00
CA VAL A 101 -1.27 -14.23 3.69
C VAL A 101 0.23 -14.40 3.81
N GLU A 102 0.85 -13.80 4.83
CA GLU A 102 2.29 -13.90 5.08
C GLU A 102 2.74 -15.35 5.28
N ASP A 103 2.03 -16.09 6.14
CA ASP A 103 2.33 -17.49 6.42
C ASP A 103 2.14 -18.36 5.16
N ALA A 104 1.12 -18.08 4.33
CA ALA A 104 0.88 -18.81 3.07
C ALA A 104 1.96 -18.53 2.02
N VAL A 105 2.39 -17.26 1.87
CA VAL A 105 3.49 -16.88 0.96
C VAL A 105 4.79 -17.53 1.41
N ALA A 106 5.10 -17.49 2.71
CA ALA A 106 6.29 -18.12 3.26
C ALA A 106 6.28 -19.65 3.04
N ALA A 107 5.13 -20.30 3.25
CA ALA A 107 4.97 -21.72 2.99
C ALA A 107 5.13 -22.07 1.50
N ARG A 108 4.60 -21.24 0.59
CA ARG A 108 4.75 -21.41 -0.85
C ARG A 108 6.22 -21.34 -1.26
N LYS A 109 6.92 -20.29 -0.83
CA LYS A 109 8.34 -20.11 -1.10
C LYS A 109 9.17 -21.31 -0.61
N LYS A 110 8.90 -21.78 0.62
CA LYS A 110 9.56 -22.96 1.17
C LYS A 110 9.31 -24.22 0.34
N ALA A 111 8.07 -24.43 -0.11
CA ALA A 111 7.73 -25.59 -0.93
C ALA A 111 8.40 -25.53 -2.32
N GLU A 112 8.52 -24.34 -2.91
CA GLU A 112 9.23 -24.12 -4.17
C GLU A 112 10.73 -24.39 -4.04
N GLU A 113 11.36 -23.95 -2.94
CA GLU A 113 12.76 -24.25 -2.60
C GLU A 113 13.01 -25.75 -2.43
N GLU A 114 12.04 -26.48 -1.87
CA GLU A 114 12.07 -27.94 -1.76
C GLU A 114 11.74 -28.68 -3.08
N GLY A 115 11.47 -27.94 -4.17
CA GLY A 115 11.11 -28.51 -5.47
C GLY A 115 9.72 -29.16 -5.52
N LYS A 116 8.85 -28.86 -4.55
CA LYS A 116 7.48 -29.38 -4.50
C LYS A 116 6.57 -28.58 -5.43
N LYS A 117 5.60 -29.27 -6.04
CA LYS A 117 4.58 -28.61 -6.87
C LYS A 117 3.60 -27.86 -5.97
N VAL A 118 3.48 -26.55 -6.18
CA VAL A 118 2.53 -25.69 -5.47
C VAL A 118 1.33 -25.39 -6.36
N SER A 119 0.12 -25.61 -5.85
CA SER A 119 -1.10 -25.19 -6.55
C SER A 119 -1.25 -23.68 -6.46
N TRP A 120 -1.51 -23.03 -7.60
CA TRP A 120 -1.79 -21.59 -7.59
C TRP A 120 -3.04 -21.24 -6.77
N TRP A 121 -4.13 -22.01 -6.93
CA TRP A 121 -5.38 -21.78 -6.23
C TRP A 121 -5.33 -22.24 -4.77
N PHE A 122 -4.74 -23.40 -4.50
CA PHE A 122 -4.84 -24.03 -3.18
C PHE A 122 -3.61 -23.89 -2.29
N GLY A 123 -2.51 -23.38 -2.83
CA GLY A 123 -1.24 -23.28 -2.11
C GLY A 123 -0.49 -24.61 -2.04
N PRO A 124 0.56 -24.67 -1.19
CA PRO A 124 1.37 -25.87 -1.00
C PRO A 124 0.67 -26.91 -0.11
N ASN A 125 0.93 -28.20 -0.34
CA ASN A 125 0.51 -29.26 0.56
C ASN A 125 1.29 -29.22 1.88
N GLY A 126 0.68 -29.70 2.97
CA GLY A 126 1.29 -29.69 4.30
C GLY A 126 1.29 -28.33 5.00
N TYR A 127 0.78 -27.27 4.38
CA TYR A 127 0.60 -25.98 5.04
C TYR A 127 -0.63 -26.02 5.96
N LYS A 128 -0.40 -25.82 7.26
CA LYS A 128 -1.46 -25.65 8.27
C LYS A 128 -1.52 -24.17 8.66
N PRO A 129 -2.66 -23.48 8.45
CA PRO A 129 -2.77 -22.06 8.81
C PRO A 129 -2.67 -21.87 10.32
N VAL A 130 -2.21 -20.70 10.74
CA VAL A 130 -2.23 -20.31 12.15
C VAL A 130 -3.66 -20.25 12.66
N GLU A 131 -3.83 -20.64 13.93
CA GLU A 131 -5.13 -20.61 14.60
C GLU A 131 -5.65 -19.17 14.71
N LEU A 132 -6.97 -19.01 14.72
CA LEU A 132 -7.62 -17.70 14.78
C LEU A 132 -7.17 -16.87 15.99
N GLY A 133 -6.95 -17.48 17.16
CA GLY A 133 -6.46 -16.77 18.35
C GLY A 133 -5.07 -16.16 18.14
N GLU A 134 -4.18 -16.91 17.48
CA GLU A 134 -2.83 -16.46 17.15
C GLU A 134 -2.84 -15.41 16.03
N TRP A 135 -3.69 -15.60 15.01
CA TRP A 135 -3.93 -14.59 13.98
C TRP A 135 -4.38 -13.27 14.58
N LYS A 136 -5.37 -13.30 15.48
CA LYS A 136 -5.90 -12.12 16.17
C LYS A 136 -4.80 -11.44 16.98
N ARG A 137 -4.01 -12.20 17.74
CA ARG A 137 -2.88 -11.69 18.52
C ARG A 137 -1.87 -10.93 17.65
N ARG A 138 -1.55 -11.45 16.46
CA ARG A 138 -0.63 -10.80 15.51
C ARG A 138 -1.21 -9.52 14.91
N ILE A 139 -2.51 -9.52 14.60
CA ILE A 139 -3.24 -8.35 14.12
C ILE A 139 -3.31 -7.25 15.19
N ASP A 140 -3.74 -7.58 16.40
CA ASP A 140 -3.81 -6.65 17.54
C ASP A 140 -2.43 -6.04 17.84
N GLY A 141 -1.38 -6.87 17.77
CA GLY A 141 0.02 -6.45 17.90
C GLY A 141 0.51 -5.54 16.77
N SER A 142 -0.07 -5.63 15.58
CA SER A 142 0.26 -4.76 14.44
C SER A 142 -0.46 -3.41 14.55
N PHE A 143 -1.71 -3.41 15.00
CA PHE A 143 -2.47 -2.18 15.25
C PHE A 143 -1.87 -1.35 16.39
N THR A 144 -1.43 -2.00 17.47
CA THR A 144 -0.77 -1.31 18.59
C THR A 144 0.55 -0.67 18.17
N ARG A 145 1.35 -1.36 17.35
CA ARG A 145 2.57 -0.79 16.75
C ARG A 145 2.28 0.38 15.83
N GLY A 146 1.35 0.22 14.88
CA GLY A 146 0.97 1.30 13.97
C GLY A 146 0.38 2.52 14.69
N LYS A 147 -0.35 2.32 15.80
CA LYS A 147 -0.81 3.42 16.64
C LYS A 147 0.35 4.14 17.32
N ALA A 148 1.30 3.40 17.90
CA ALA A 148 2.48 3.98 18.55
C ALA A 148 3.35 4.77 17.55
N GLU A 149 3.54 4.25 16.34
CA GLU A 149 4.24 4.96 15.25
C GLU A 149 3.53 6.25 14.84
N ASN A 150 2.20 6.22 14.70
CA ASN A 150 1.41 7.42 14.38
C ASN A 150 1.47 8.46 15.51
N ASP A 151 1.39 8.02 16.77
CA ASP A 151 1.48 8.92 17.92
C ASP A 151 2.89 9.54 18.03
N ARG A 152 3.95 8.78 17.71
CA ARG A 152 5.32 9.31 17.56
C ARG A 152 5.42 10.32 16.43
N ALA A 153 4.85 10.02 15.27
CA ALA A 153 4.85 10.94 14.12
C ALA A 153 4.11 12.25 14.45
N LYS A 154 3.00 12.19 15.20
CA LYS A 154 2.28 13.38 15.69
C LYS A 154 3.10 14.17 16.70
N ALA A 155 3.75 13.49 17.65
CA ALA A 155 4.63 14.14 18.62
C ALA A 155 5.80 14.86 17.92
N ALA A 156 6.43 14.20 16.95
CA ALA A 156 7.51 14.78 16.17
C ALA A 156 7.03 15.99 15.34
N LYS A 157 5.83 15.93 14.75
CA LYS A 157 5.21 17.08 14.06
C LYS A 157 4.98 18.27 15.00
N MET A 158 4.52 18.02 16.24
CA MET A 158 4.35 19.08 17.24
C MET A 158 5.70 19.71 17.63
N ILE A 159 6.71 18.89 17.93
CA ILE A 159 8.07 19.37 18.28
C ILE A 159 8.65 20.21 17.13
N TYR A 160 8.52 19.73 15.89
CA TYR A 160 9.01 20.46 14.72
C TYR A 160 8.30 21.81 14.54
N SER A 161 6.98 21.86 14.73
CA SER A 161 6.24 23.12 14.67
C SER A 161 6.68 24.12 15.75
N GLU A 162 6.98 23.64 16.96
CA GLU A 162 7.44 24.48 18.07
C GLU A 162 8.85 25.04 17.80
N ILE A 163 9.78 24.21 17.34
CA ILE A 163 11.12 24.64 16.92
C ILE A 163 11.01 25.69 15.81
N ARG A 164 10.12 25.48 14.84
CA ARG A 164 9.89 26.41 13.73
C ARG A 164 9.37 27.77 14.21
N GLU A 165 8.43 27.79 15.15
CA GLU A 165 7.91 29.02 15.75
C GLU A 165 8.96 29.74 16.60
N ASN A 166 9.75 29.00 17.38
CA ASN A 166 10.84 29.55 18.15
C ASN A 166 11.92 30.17 17.24
N ASN A 167 12.31 29.48 16.17
CA ASN A 167 13.26 30.01 15.20
C ASN A 167 12.74 31.29 14.54
N ARG A 168 11.44 31.35 14.20
CA ARG A 168 10.81 32.60 13.71
C ARG A 168 10.89 33.73 14.73
N SER A 169 10.63 33.46 16.00
CA SER A 169 10.67 34.48 17.06
C SER A 169 12.10 35.00 17.28
N ILE A 170 13.09 34.11 17.30
CA ILE A 170 14.51 34.43 17.39
C ILE A 170 14.95 35.26 16.20
N SER A 171 14.63 34.83 14.96
CA SER A 171 14.96 35.60 13.76
C SER A 171 14.34 37.01 13.79
N ASN A 172 13.08 37.14 14.20
CA ASN A 172 12.43 38.44 14.34
C ASN A 172 13.11 39.31 15.40
N ARG A 173 13.51 38.74 16.55
CA ARG A 173 14.27 39.45 17.59
C ARG A 173 15.63 39.93 17.09
N ILE A 174 16.35 39.07 16.37
CA ILE A 174 17.64 39.45 15.78
C ILE A 174 17.47 40.61 14.80
N LEU A 175 16.46 40.55 13.94
CA LEU A 175 16.16 41.63 12.99
C LEU A 175 15.84 42.96 13.67
N THR A 176 15.05 42.95 14.75
CA THR A 176 14.73 44.19 15.49
C THR A 176 15.95 44.75 16.21
N GLU A 177 16.83 43.90 16.75
CA GLU A 177 18.08 44.34 17.36
C GLU A 177 19.07 44.91 16.34
N LEU A 178 19.17 44.31 15.15
CA LEU A 178 19.97 44.83 14.05
C LEU A 178 19.46 46.20 13.56
N GLN A 179 18.14 46.37 13.45
CA GLN A 179 17.53 47.68 13.11
C GLN A 179 17.84 48.76 14.15
N ASN A 180 17.97 48.38 15.43
CA ASN A 180 18.34 49.28 16.51
C ASN A 180 19.86 49.56 16.59
N GLY A 181 20.65 49.07 15.62
CA GLY A 181 22.09 49.33 15.53
C GLY A 181 22.93 48.52 16.51
N LYS A 182 22.38 47.47 17.14
CA LYS A 182 23.19 46.53 17.91
C LYS A 182 23.97 45.64 16.95
N THR A 183 25.30 45.71 17.03
CA THR A 183 26.19 44.76 16.38
C THR A 183 26.38 43.55 17.27
N TYR A 184 26.10 42.37 16.74
CA TYR A 184 26.50 41.13 17.40
C TYR A 184 27.99 40.93 17.12
N PRO A 185 28.84 40.71 18.14
CA PRO A 185 30.17 40.18 17.87
C PRO A 185 29.98 38.85 17.12
N MET A 186 30.67 38.66 15.99
CA MET A 186 30.83 37.31 15.46
C MET A 186 31.63 36.54 16.51
N GLN A 187 30.92 35.79 17.36
CA GLN A 187 31.56 34.78 18.18
C GLN A 187 32.04 33.68 17.21
N GLU A 188 33.33 33.72 16.89
CA GLU A 188 34.11 32.56 16.39
C GLU A 188 34.32 31.54 17.52
N GLU A 189 33.34 31.35 18.40
CA GLU A 189 33.35 30.20 19.29
C GLU A 189 32.83 29.01 18.46
N GLU A 190 33.78 28.29 17.84
CA GLU A 190 33.61 26.86 17.59
C GLU A 190 33.33 26.21 18.95
N ASP A 191 32.05 26.11 19.31
CA ASP A 191 31.63 25.67 20.64
C ASP A 191 32.14 24.24 20.90
N GLU A 192 32.90 24.07 21.97
CA GLU A 192 33.21 22.75 22.59
C GLU A 192 31.92 21.95 22.92
N GLU A 193 30.73 22.57 22.86
CA GLU A 193 29.44 21.90 22.99
C GLU A 193 29.08 21.02 21.77
N ASP A 194 29.54 21.36 20.55
CA ASP A 194 29.38 20.49 19.37
C ASP A 194 30.17 19.19 19.51
N ALA A 195 31.26 19.19 20.29
CA ALA A 195 31.99 17.99 20.65
C ALA A 195 31.26 17.12 21.71
N LYS A 196 30.39 17.72 22.54
CA LYS A 196 29.54 16.98 23.50
C LYS A 196 28.28 16.40 22.86
N LEU A 197 27.68 17.09 21.87
CA LEU A 197 26.53 16.56 21.14
C LEU A 197 26.88 15.36 20.25
N LYS A 198 28.13 15.23 19.79
CA LYS A 198 28.63 14.03 19.09
C LYS A 198 28.60 12.73 19.92
N ASN A 199 28.45 12.81 21.24
CA ASN A 199 28.35 11.63 22.11
C ASN A 199 26.91 11.26 22.49
N VAL A 200 25.91 12.06 22.10
CA VAL A 200 24.52 11.61 22.11
C VAL A 200 24.36 10.77 20.86
N THR A 201 24.40 9.45 21.07
CA THR A 201 24.29 8.40 20.06
C THR A 201 23.33 8.79 18.93
N ASP A 202 23.91 9.02 17.75
CA ASP A 202 23.27 9.28 16.45
C ASP A 202 22.39 8.11 15.98
N ASP A 203 22.27 7.05 16.80
CA ASP A 203 21.60 5.79 16.49
C ASP A 203 20.09 5.77 16.84
N GLU A 204 19.53 6.80 17.50
CA GLU A 204 18.11 6.78 17.92
C GLU A 204 17.20 7.85 17.27
N ILE A 205 17.75 8.87 16.60
CA ILE A 205 16.93 9.75 15.74
C ILE A 205 16.94 9.13 14.35
N GLU A 206 16.07 8.15 14.16
CA GLU A 206 15.82 7.51 12.87
C GLU A 206 15.30 8.58 11.89
N TRP A 207 16.22 9.24 11.18
CA TRP A 207 15.94 10.23 10.14
C TRP A 207 15.09 9.65 9.00
N ASP A 208 14.88 8.34 8.96
CA ASP A 208 13.94 7.68 8.05
C ASP A 208 12.47 7.82 8.48
N VAL A 209 12.18 8.10 9.77
CA VAL A 209 10.80 8.35 10.26
C VAL A 209 10.34 9.77 9.92
N LEU A 210 11.30 10.69 9.88
CA LEU A 210 11.12 12.04 9.39
C LEU A 210 11.63 12.03 7.96
N LEU A 211 10.80 11.69 6.97
CA LEU A 211 11.12 11.97 5.56
C LEU A 211 10.65 13.39 5.23
N PRO A 212 11.32 14.48 5.68
CA PRO A 212 10.83 15.84 5.50
C PRO A 212 10.73 16.18 4.01
N TRP A 213 11.53 15.52 3.17
CA TRP A 213 11.57 15.73 1.73
C TRP A 213 10.34 15.21 1.00
N GLU A 214 9.76 14.09 1.43
CA GLU A 214 8.49 13.61 0.86
C GLU A 214 7.34 14.53 1.26
N GLN A 215 7.33 14.99 2.52
CA GLN A 215 6.31 15.92 2.99
C GLN A 215 6.44 17.31 2.34
N LEU A 216 7.66 17.80 2.13
CA LEU A 216 7.94 19.03 1.36
C LEU A 216 7.51 18.91 -0.10
N ARG A 217 7.66 17.72 -0.71
CA ARG A 217 7.21 17.46 -2.07
C ARG A 217 5.69 17.46 -2.19
N GLU A 218 4.97 17.00 -1.17
CA GLU A 218 3.50 17.07 -1.14
C GLU A 218 2.98 18.49 -0.85
N GLU A 219 3.66 19.24 0.01
CA GLU A 219 3.20 20.58 0.44
C GLU A 219 3.64 21.72 -0.49
N THR A 220 4.71 21.55 -1.28
CA THR A 220 5.26 22.62 -2.11
C THR A 220 5.34 22.22 -3.58
N ASP A 221 4.75 23.03 -4.45
CA ASP A 221 4.89 22.92 -5.92
C ASP A 221 6.21 23.56 -6.41
N ILE A 222 7.25 23.51 -5.55
CA ILE A 222 8.55 24.14 -5.80
C ILE A 222 9.41 23.14 -6.54
N LEU A 223 9.54 23.34 -7.85
CA LEU A 223 10.49 22.59 -8.67
C LEU A 223 11.92 23.07 -8.37
N VAL A 224 12.64 22.36 -7.49
CA VAL A 224 14.05 22.64 -7.21
C VAL A 224 14.89 22.15 -8.40
N ARG A 225 15.17 23.05 -9.35
CA ARG A 225 16.12 22.82 -10.44
C ARG A 225 17.51 23.22 -9.97
N LEU A 226 18.34 22.24 -9.63
CA LEU A 226 19.76 22.46 -9.38
C LEU A 226 20.41 22.90 -10.70
N MET A 227 20.74 24.18 -10.81
CA MET A 227 21.53 24.70 -11.92
C MET A 227 23.01 24.67 -11.50
N PRO A 228 23.85 23.81 -12.10
CA PRO A 228 25.27 23.78 -11.76
C PRO A 228 25.89 25.14 -12.07
N HIS A 229 26.39 25.82 -11.04
CA HIS A 229 27.18 27.04 -11.16
C HIS A 229 28.66 26.68 -11.29
N THR A 230 29.01 26.03 -12.39
CA THR A 230 30.39 25.96 -12.86
C THR A 230 30.39 26.38 -14.33
N ARG A 231 30.54 27.69 -14.55
CA ARG A 231 31.16 28.16 -15.79
C ARG A 231 32.59 27.63 -15.74
N ALA A 232 32.87 26.58 -16.50
CA ALA A 232 34.25 26.30 -16.85
C ALA A 232 34.83 27.57 -17.50
N PRO A 233 35.99 28.06 -17.06
CA PRO A 233 36.71 29.07 -17.84
C PRO A 233 36.95 28.46 -19.22
N TYR A 234 36.51 29.16 -20.27
CA TYR A 234 36.91 28.82 -21.63
C TYR A 234 38.42 29.03 -21.69
N GLU A 235 39.18 27.94 -21.82
CA GLU A 235 40.56 28.01 -22.28
C GLU A 235 40.49 28.51 -23.74
N GLU A 236 40.88 29.78 -23.94
CA GLU A 236 41.14 30.36 -25.25
C GLU A 236 42.42 29.73 -25.81
N ASP A 237 42.29 28.56 -26.43
CA ASP A 237 43.35 27.99 -27.25
C ASP A 237 43.27 28.60 -28.66
N ASP A 238 44.09 29.63 -28.87
CA ASP A 238 44.49 30.16 -30.16
C ASP A 238 45.31 29.09 -30.94
N GLU A 239 44.64 28.18 -31.64
CA GLU A 239 45.28 27.43 -32.73
C GLU A 239 44.57 27.70 -34.07
N GLN A 240 45.16 28.63 -34.83
CA GLN A 240 44.93 28.78 -36.26
C GLN A 240 45.35 27.51 -37.00
N LEU A 241 44.41 26.83 -37.65
CA LEU A 241 44.71 25.90 -38.74
C LEU A 241 43.81 26.11 -39.97
N PRO A 242 44.35 25.86 -41.17
CA PRO A 242 43.85 26.44 -42.42
C PRO A 242 42.68 25.66 -43.03
N ALA A 243 41.90 26.43 -43.80
CA ALA A 243 40.78 26.01 -44.63
C ALA A 243 40.98 24.65 -45.31
N LYS A 244 40.05 23.73 -45.04
CA LYS A 244 39.78 22.59 -45.92
C LYS A 244 38.31 22.58 -46.31
N ASN A 245 38.13 22.69 -47.62
CA ASN A 245 36.89 22.59 -48.36
C ASN A 245 36.28 21.19 -48.26
N GLY A 246 34.95 21.13 -48.19
CA GLY A 246 34.15 20.15 -48.92
C GLY A 246 33.42 19.07 -48.11
N SER A 247 32.15 18.87 -48.50
CA SER A 247 31.21 17.78 -48.16
C SER A 247 30.40 18.00 -46.89
N SER A 248 29.21 18.62 -46.94
CA SER A 248 27.94 18.03 -47.42
C SER A 248 27.57 16.71 -46.75
N SER A 249 27.10 16.80 -45.51
CA SER A 249 26.19 15.81 -44.92
C SER A 249 25.17 16.51 -44.03
N LYS A 250 23.89 16.41 -44.40
CA LYS A 250 22.73 16.98 -43.72
C LYS A 250 22.63 16.45 -42.28
N PRO A 251 22.40 17.29 -41.26
CA PRO A 251 22.08 16.83 -39.92
C PRO A 251 20.63 16.31 -39.88
N GLY A 252 20.48 15.19 -39.19
CA GLY A 252 19.23 14.47 -38.99
C GLY A 252 18.15 15.32 -38.34
N GLU A 253 17.02 15.38 -39.02
CA GLU A 253 15.73 15.82 -38.53
C GLU A 253 15.31 14.93 -37.36
N ILE A 254 15.26 15.49 -36.15
CA ILE A 254 14.63 14.85 -35.00
C ILE A 254 13.12 15.09 -35.15
N SER A 255 12.41 14.08 -35.63
CA SER A 255 10.96 14.09 -35.73
C SER A 255 10.34 13.82 -34.35
N PHE A 256 9.60 14.80 -33.84
CA PHE A 256 8.71 14.60 -32.69
C PHE A 256 7.41 13.95 -33.15
N PRO A 257 6.88 12.94 -32.43
CA PRO A 257 5.57 12.39 -32.75
C PRO A 257 4.48 13.43 -32.45
N VAL A 258 3.82 13.89 -33.51
CA VAL A 258 2.59 14.68 -33.45
C VAL A 258 1.48 13.77 -32.92
N LEU A 259 1.01 14.02 -31.71
CA LEU A 259 -0.23 13.45 -31.19
C LEU A 259 -1.41 14.10 -31.93
N THR A 260 -1.95 13.37 -32.92
CA THR A 260 -3.24 13.69 -33.52
C THR A 260 -4.37 13.23 -32.60
N PRO A 261 -5.37 14.08 -32.31
CA PRO A 261 -6.59 13.63 -31.63
C PRO A 261 -7.42 12.78 -32.59
N GLY A 262 -7.52 11.48 -32.31
CA GLY A 262 -8.42 10.58 -33.02
C GLY A 262 -9.87 10.85 -32.65
N SER A 263 -10.54 11.65 -33.47
CA SER A 263 -12.00 11.67 -33.62
C SER A 263 -12.43 10.54 -34.56
N ASN A 264 -13.33 9.66 -34.12
CA ASN A 264 -14.48 9.18 -34.89
C ASN A 264 -15.26 8.14 -34.08
N THR A 265 -16.46 8.51 -33.62
CA THR A 265 -17.78 8.28 -34.25
C THR A 265 -18.24 6.83 -34.14
N ASP A 266 -19.25 6.64 -33.29
CA ASP A 266 -20.60 6.18 -33.64
C ASP A 266 -20.79 5.07 -34.70
N ASP A 267 -21.85 4.31 -34.42
CA ASP A 267 -22.56 3.36 -35.28
C ASP A 267 -22.01 1.93 -35.34
N MET A 268 -22.60 1.06 -34.51
CA MET A 268 -23.33 -0.05 -35.10
C MET A 268 -24.55 -0.47 -34.28
N LYS A 269 -25.70 -0.25 -34.92
CA LYS A 269 -27.02 -0.79 -34.60
C LYS A 269 -27.07 -2.29 -34.89
N ASN A 270 -27.95 -2.95 -34.13
CA ASN A 270 -28.79 -4.09 -34.48
C ASN A 270 -28.18 -5.41 -34.94
N SER A 271 -28.50 -6.46 -34.17
CA SER A 271 -28.99 -7.72 -34.73
C SER A 271 -29.89 -8.45 -33.73
N VAL A 272 -31.19 -8.52 -34.09
CA VAL A 272 -32.23 -9.53 -33.83
C VAL A 272 -32.50 -9.97 -32.39
#